data_AF-A0A6P1F2V4-F1
#
_entry.id   AF-A0A6P1F2V4-F1
#
_cell.length_a   1.000
_cell.length_b   1.000
_cell.length_c   1.000
_cell.angle_alpha   90.00
_cell.angle_beta   90.00
_cell.angle_gamma   90.00
#
_symmetry.space_group_name_H-M   'P 1'
#
loop_
_entity.id
_entity.type
_entity.pdbx_description
1 polymer ?
#
loop_
_entity_poly.entity_id
_entity_poly.type
_entity_poly.pdbx_seq_one_letter_code
_entity_poly.pdbx_strand_id
1 'polypeptide(L)'
;MTNASQDHPIQQGSDDAALDEKLRGILLQVAGDAELRPEEDVEALLRQRLRDTRIEIAEEHIAGLARRIPGLTQRGGGDLSPGTH
;
A
#
# COMPACT_ATOMS: atom_id res chain seq x y z
N MET A 1 23.81 -44.12 15.41
CA MET A 1 22.90 -43.70 14.32
C MET A 1 22.33 -42.35 14.72
N THR A 2 22.65 -41.31 13.98
CA THR A 2 22.45 -39.90 14.32
C THR A 2 20.99 -39.48 14.25
N ASN A 3 20.57 -38.75 15.28
CA ASN A 3 19.29 -38.05 15.46
C ASN A 3 18.89 -37.26 14.21
N ALA A 4 17.74 -37.58 13.61
CA ALA A 4 17.05 -36.67 12.71
C ALA A 4 16.13 -35.76 13.54
N SER A 5 16.72 -34.78 14.21
CA SER A 5 15.97 -33.67 14.80
C SER A 5 15.62 -32.68 13.69
N GLN A 6 14.55 -32.96 12.94
CA GLN A 6 13.86 -31.92 12.18
C GLN A 6 12.73 -31.39 13.06
N ASP A 7 13.02 -30.33 13.81
CA ASP A 7 12.03 -29.75 14.72
C ASP A 7 12.06 -28.23 14.68
N HIS A 8 12.00 -27.64 13.48
CA HIS A 8 11.69 -26.22 13.31
C HIS A 8 10.72 -26.07 12.12
N PRO A 9 9.42 -25.80 12.35
CA PRO A 9 8.50 -25.50 11.27
C PRO A 9 8.81 -24.12 10.68
N ILE A 10 8.71 -24.05 9.36
CA ILE A 10 8.88 -22.92 8.44
C ILE A 10 8.03 -21.72 8.90
N GLN A 11 8.58 -20.83 9.74
CA GLN A 11 7.81 -19.71 10.33
C GLN A 11 8.05 -18.37 9.63
N GLN A 12 8.74 -18.33 8.48
CA GLN A 12 9.03 -17.08 7.78
C GLN A 12 8.01 -16.65 6.71
N GLY A 13 7.11 -17.53 6.23
CA GLY A 13 6.17 -17.17 5.15
C GLY A 13 4.80 -16.66 5.62
N SER A 14 4.40 -17.00 6.85
CA SER A 14 3.07 -16.66 7.37
C SER A 14 2.96 -15.19 7.75
N ASP A 15 4.03 -14.62 8.30
CA ASP A 15 4.06 -13.22 8.73
C ASP A 15 4.07 -12.27 7.53
N ASP A 16 4.78 -12.64 6.46
CA ASP A 16 4.81 -11.89 5.20
C ASP A 16 3.44 -11.93 4.49
N ALA A 17 2.81 -13.10 4.40
CA ALA A 17 1.47 -13.22 3.84
C ALA A 17 0.41 -12.44 4.65
N ALA A 18 0.54 -12.44 5.98
CA ALA A 18 -0.32 -11.66 6.86
C ALA A 18 -0.08 -10.14 6.72
N LEU A 19 1.17 -9.72 6.52
CA LEU A 19 1.52 -8.33 6.24
C LEU A 19 0.95 -7.87 4.88
N ASP A 20 1.08 -8.69 3.85
CA ASP A 20 0.56 -8.40 2.51
C ASP A 20 -0.97 -8.25 2.48
N GLU A 21 -1.69 -9.07 3.24
CA GLU A 21 -3.15 -8.93 3.38
C GLU A 21 -3.50 -7.62 4.11
N LYS A 22 -2.81 -7.28 5.19
CA LYS A 22 -3.01 -6.00 5.90
C LYS A 22 -2.74 -4.80 5.00
N LEU A 23 -1.64 -4.84 4.24
CA LEU A 23 -1.29 -3.79 3.28
C LEU A 23 -2.36 -3.66 2.20
N ARG A 24 -2.88 -4.77 1.65
CA ARG A 24 -4.00 -4.73 0.71
C ARG A 24 -5.23 -4.04 1.30
N GLY A 25 -5.60 -4.37 2.53
CA GLY A 25 -6.69 -3.71 3.25
C GLY A 25 -6.49 -2.20 3.39
N ILE A 26 -5.28 -1.77 3.74
CA ILE A 26 -4.91 -0.35 3.85
C ILE A 26 -5.03 0.36 2.50
N LEU A 27 -4.51 -0.21 1.42
CA LEU A 27 -4.58 0.40 0.10
C LEU A 27 -6.04 0.60 -0.35
N LEU A 28 -6.94 -0.32 -0.02
CA LEU A 28 -8.37 -0.18 -0.29
C LEU A 28 -9.01 0.95 0.54
N GLN A 29 -8.63 1.09 1.80
CA GLN A 29 -9.11 2.20 2.65
C GLN A 29 -8.63 3.55 2.12
N VAL A 30 -7.36 3.64 1.71
CA VAL A 30 -6.82 4.88 1.13
C VAL A 30 -7.52 5.23 -0.18
N ALA A 31 -7.89 4.24 -1.01
CA ALA A 31 -8.68 4.49 -2.21
C ALA A 31 -10.02 5.17 -1.88
N GLY A 32 -10.75 4.65 -0.88
CA GLY A 32 -12.00 5.26 -0.41
C GLY A 32 -11.79 6.64 0.23
N ASP A 33 -10.72 6.81 1.01
CA ASP A 33 -10.35 8.11 1.59
C ASP A 33 -10.08 9.16 0.51
N ALA A 34 -9.38 8.80 -0.57
CA ALA A 34 -9.05 9.68 -1.70
C ALA A 34 -10.25 10.00 -2.60
N GLU A 35 -11.28 9.15 -2.61
CA GLU A 35 -12.56 9.48 -3.24
C GLU A 35 -13.32 10.55 -2.46
N LEU A 36 -13.29 10.49 -1.12
CA LEU A 36 -13.96 11.45 -0.24
C LEU A 36 -13.20 12.78 -0.11
N ARG A 37 -11.88 12.75 -0.29
CA ARG A 37 -10.97 13.89 -0.09
C ARG A 37 -10.00 14.03 -1.28
N PRO A 38 -10.51 14.35 -2.48
CA PRO A 38 -9.74 14.36 -3.73
C PRO A 38 -8.60 15.38 -3.77
N GLU A 39 -8.66 16.40 -2.91
CA GLU A 39 -7.63 17.43 -2.73
C GLU A 39 -6.45 17.00 -1.85
N GLU A 40 -6.61 15.93 -1.05
CA GLU A 40 -5.52 15.43 -0.22
C GLU A 40 -4.52 14.60 -1.03
N ASP A 41 -3.24 14.75 -0.68
CA ASP A 41 -2.19 13.94 -1.26
C ASP A 41 -2.34 12.47 -0.84
N VAL A 42 -2.35 11.59 -1.83
CA VAL A 42 -2.58 10.16 -1.66
C VAL A 42 -1.48 9.53 -0.81
N GLU A 43 -0.23 9.96 -0.97
CA GLU A 43 0.86 9.45 -0.13
C GLU A 43 0.70 9.91 1.31
N ALA A 44 0.22 11.14 1.56
CA ALA A 44 -0.10 11.61 2.91
C ALA A 44 -1.20 10.77 3.58
N LEU A 45 -2.28 10.45 2.84
CA LEU A 45 -3.33 9.54 3.30
C LEU A 45 -2.79 8.14 3.62
N LEU A 46 -1.93 7.60 2.75
CA LEU A 46 -1.29 6.31 2.96
C LEU A 46 -0.39 6.30 4.19
N ARG A 47 0.46 7.32 4.37
CA ARG A 47 1.31 7.48 5.56
C ARG A 47 0.46 7.55 6.83
N GLN A 48 -0.66 8.26 6.81
CA GLN A 48 -1.58 8.32 7.95
C GLN A 48 -2.11 6.92 8.31
N ARG A 49 -2.61 6.16 7.33
CA ARG A 49 -3.15 4.81 7.59
C ARG A 49 -2.11 3.82 8.07
N LEU A 50 -0.90 3.86 7.53
CA LEU A 50 0.21 3.03 8.02
C LEU A 50 0.55 3.33 9.49
N ARG A 51 0.58 4.62 9.87
CA ARG A 51 0.76 5.01 11.28
C ARG A 51 -0.39 4.56 12.18
N ASP A 52 -1.64 4.76 11.76
CA ASP A 52 -2.83 4.37 12.54
C ASP A 52 -2.85 2.85 12.81
N THR A 53 -2.36 2.06 11.86
CA THR A 53 -2.29 0.59 11.94
C THR A 53 -1.00 0.07 12.56
N ARG A 54 -0.06 0.95 12.93
CA ARG A 54 1.28 0.63 13.44
C ARG A 54 2.08 -0.28 12.49
N ILE A 55 1.91 -0.10 11.19
CA ILE A 55 2.72 -0.79 10.19
C ILE A 55 3.86 0.13 9.79
N GLU A 56 5.08 -0.33 10.03
CA GLU A 56 6.30 0.38 9.67
C GLU A 56 6.71 0.01 8.24
N ILE A 57 6.71 0.99 7.35
CA ILE A 57 7.20 0.88 5.98
C ILE A 57 8.22 2.00 5.78
N ALA A 58 9.36 1.67 5.17
CA ALA A 58 10.37 2.68 4.85
C ALA A 58 9.83 3.71 3.87
N GLU A 59 10.19 4.98 4.08
CA GLU A 59 9.63 6.13 3.35
C GLU A 59 9.83 5.99 1.83
N GLU A 60 10.95 5.42 1.40
CA GLU A 60 11.26 5.15 -0.02
C GLU A 60 10.28 4.19 -0.71
N HIS A 61 9.53 3.38 0.05
CA HIS A 61 8.56 2.45 -0.50
C HIS A 61 7.15 3.05 -0.63
N ILE A 62 6.87 4.18 0.02
CA ILE A 62 5.53 4.79 0.06
C ILE A 62 5.02 5.15 -1.34
N ALA A 63 5.85 5.79 -2.16
CA ALA A 63 5.50 6.14 -3.54
C ALA A 63 5.18 4.90 -4.41
N GLY A 64 5.93 3.80 -4.19
CA GLY A 64 5.68 2.52 -4.87
C GLY A 64 4.36 1.88 -4.45
N LEU A 65 4.03 1.95 -3.16
CA LEU A 65 2.74 1.47 -2.63
C LEU A 65 1.57 2.33 -3.09
N ALA A 66 1.72 3.66 -3.13
CA ALA A 66 0.68 4.58 -3.57
C ALA A 66 0.23 4.30 -5.02
N ARG A 67 1.17 3.93 -5.91
CA ARG A 67 0.87 3.51 -7.30
C ARG A 67 0.01 2.26 -7.39
N ARG A 68 -0.03 1.42 -6.34
CA ARG A 68 -0.83 0.19 -6.28
C ARG A 68 -2.25 0.44 -5.76
N ILE A 69 -2.58 1.66 -5.34
CA ILE A 69 -3.91 2.00 -4.84
C ILE A 69 -4.91 1.93 -6.01
N PRO A 70 -5.97 1.11 -5.90
CA PRO A 70 -6.98 0.98 -6.94
C PRO A 70 -7.65 2.32 -7.28
N GLY A 71 -7.98 2.53 -8.56
CA GLY A 71 -8.73 3.70 -9.01
C GLY A 71 -7.92 4.99 -9.18
N LEU A 72 -6.73 5.09 -8.61
CA LEU A 72 -5.90 6.31 -8.69
C LEU A 72 -5.02 6.39 -9.94
N THR A 73 -4.78 5.26 -10.62
CA THR A 73 -3.94 5.18 -11.82
C THR A 73 -4.51 5.92 -13.05
N GLN A 74 -5.78 6.37 -13.01
CA GLN A 74 -6.43 7.10 -14.12
C GLN A 74 -6.54 8.62 -13.91
N ARG A 75 -6.29 9.15 -12.71
CA ARG A 75 -6.55 10.59 -12.42
C ARG A 75 -5.45 11.56 -12.87
N GLY A 76 -4.29 11.06 -13.30
CA GLY A 76 -3.17 11.87 -13.78
C GLY A 76 -3.19 12.21 -15.28
N GLY A 77 -4.25 11.84 -16.02
CA GLY A 77 -4.36 12.00 -17.48
C GLY A 77 -5.34 13.07 -17.95
N GLY A 78 -5.62 14.09 -17.13
CA GLY A 78 -6.61 15.12 -17.42
C GLY A 78 -6.01 16.45 -17.87
N ASP A 79 -6.07 16.69 -19.18
CA ASP A 79 -6.26 18.01 -19.82
C ASP A 79 -5.02 18.91 -20.06
N LEU A 80 -4.22 18.54 -21.07
CA LEU A 80 -3.66 19.53 -21.99
C LEU A 80 -4.63 19.67 -23.17
N SER A 81 -5.73 20.39 -22.97
CA SER A 81 -6.47 20.98 -24.09
C SER A 81 -5.71 22.26 -24.48
N PRO A 82 -4.99 22.31 -25.63
CA PRO A 82 -4.49 23.58 -26.10
C PRO A 82 -5.69 24.31 -26.69
N GLY A 83 -6.26 25.23 -25.90
CA GLY A 83 -7.17 26.23 -26.44
C GLY A 83 -6.45 26.96 -27.57
N THR A 84 -6.89 26.73 -28.80
CA THR A 84 -6.46 27.50 -29.97
C THR A 84 -7.71 27.95 -30.70
N HIS A 85 -7.98 29.24 -30.51
CA HIS A 85 -8.59 30.23 -31.40
C HIS A 85 -9.42 29.78 -32.60
#